data_AF-A0AAV6U6X6-F1
#
_entry.id   AF-A0AAV6U6X6-F1
#
_cell.length_a   1.000
_cell.length_b   1.000
_cell.length_c   1.000
_cell.angle_alpha   90.00
_cell.angle_beta   90.00
_cell.angle_gamma   90.00
#
_symmetry.space_group_name_H-M   'P 1'
#
loop_
_entity.id
_entity.type
_entity.pdbx_description
1 polymer ?
#
loop_
_entity_poly.entity_id
_entity_poly.type
_entity_poly.pdbx_seq_one_letter_code
_entity_poly.pdbx_strand_id
1 'polypeptide(L)'
;MAGVLFEDIFDVKDIDPEGKKFDRVSRLHCESESFKMDLILDVNIQAYPMDLGDKFRLVVASTLKESGAPDDGEWNSINDGLPSRADAFEYVCYGKIYRIEGDDATLEASRL
;
A
#
# COMPACT_ATOMS: atom_id res chain seq x y z
N MET A 1 8.11 17.58 -2.69
CA MET A 1 8.14 16.14 -3.02
C MET A 1 7.04 15.91 -4.04
N ALA A 2 7.35 15.94 -5.34
CA ALA A 2 6.34 15.92 -6.40
C ALA A 2 5.82 14.48 -6.63
N GLY A 3 4.52 14.32 -6.83
CA GLY A 3 3.91 13.02 -7.17
C GLY A 3 3.82 12.00 -6.02
N VAL A 4 3.96 12.44 -4.77
CA VAL A 4 3.53 11.66 -3.59
C VAL A 4 2.09 12.09 -3.26
N LEU A 5 1.20 11.11 -3.18
CA LEU A 5 -0.23 11.31 -2.90
C LEU A 5 -0.53 11.10 -1.41
N PHE A 6 0.18 10.17 -0.78
CA PHE A 6 -0.02 9.80 0.61
C PHE A 6 1.29 9.24 1.19
N GLU A 7 1.58 9.55 2.45
CA GLU A 7 2.72 9.02 3.19
C GLU A 7 2.35 8.94 4.67
N ASP A 8 2.55 7.78 5.28
CA ASP A 8 2.38 7.58 6.71
C ASP A 8 3.11 6.32 7.23
N ILE A 9 3.20 6.21 8.55
CA ILE A 9 3.71 5.03 9.25
C ILE A 9 2.53 4.24 9.80
N PHE A 10 2.52 2.94 9.50
CA PHE A 10 1.50 1.99 9.96
C PHE A 10 2.11 0.94 10.88
N ASP A 11 1.34 0.53 11.87
CA ASP A 11 1.64 -0.52 12.82
C ASP A 11 0.71 -1.72 12.56
N VAL A 12 1.27 -2.92 12.38
CA VAL A 12 0.52 -4.15 12.10
C VAL A 12 -0.18 -4.63 13.36
N LYS A 13 -1.51 -4.52 13.40
CA LYS A 13 -2.35 -4.88 14.55
C LYS A 13 -2.89 -6.31 14.50
N ASP A 14 -3.08 -6.85 13.30
CA ASP A 14 -3.51 -8.24 13.12
C ASP A 14 -3.07 -8.78 11.76
N ILE A 15 -2.98 -10.10 11.65
CA ILE A 15 -2.60 -10.82 10.43
C ILE A 15 -3.56 -11.99 10.24
N ASP A 16 -4.26 -12.00 9.10
CA ASP A 16 -5.23 -13.05 8.73
C ASP A 16 -6.30 -13.33 9.83
N PRO A 17 -7.13 -12.32 10.22
CA PRO A 17 -8.12 -12.49 11.29
C PRO A 17 -9.16 -13.58 10.99
N GLU A 18 -9.42 -13.85 9.71
CA GLU A 18 -10.31 -14.92 9.24
C GLU A 18 -9.60 -16.28 9.08
N GLY A 19 -8.36 -16.38 9.56
CA GLY A 19 -7.47 -17.50 9.34
C GLY A 19 -6.71 -17.41 8.00
N LYS A 20 -5.56 -18.09 7.94
CA LYS A 20 -4.70 -18.10 6.77
C LYS A 20 -5.36 -18.87 5.61
N LYS A 21 -5.83 -18.14 4.60
CA LYS A 21 -6.48 -18.70 3.40
C LYS A 21 -5.51 -18.99 2.25
N PHE A 22 -4.36 -18.31 2.22
CA PHE A 22 -3.36 -18.44 1.16
C PHE A 22 -1.98 -18.67 1.76
N ASP A 23 -1.16 -19.50 1.11
CA ASP A 23 0.17 -19.84 1.63
C ASP A 23 1.15 -18.67 1.58
N ARG A 24 1.07 -17.88 0.51
CA ARG A 24 2.04 -16.83 0.14
C ARG A 24 1.52 -15.41 0.31
N VAL A 25 0.23 -15.25 0.56
CA VAL A 25 -0.40 -13.93 0.73
C VAL A 25 -1.08 -13.92 2.08
N SER A 26 -0.81 -12.88 2.85
CA SER A 26 -1.52 -12.62 4.11
C SER A 26 -2.17 -11.25 4.04
N ARG A 27 -3.32 -11.15 4.71
CA ARG A 27 -4.08 -9.92 4.88
C ARG A 27 -3.68 -9.26 6.19
N LEU A 28 -2.98 -8.13 6.07
CA LEU A 28 -2.57 -7.31 7.21
C LEU A 28 -3.69 -6.34 7.56
N HIS A 29 -3.96 -6.20 8.85
CA HIS A 29 -4.76 -5.11 9.41
C HIS A 29 -3.82 -4.19 10.17
N CYS A 30 -3.72 -2.95 9.70
CA CYS A 30 -2.77 -1.97 10.21
C CYS A 30 -3.48 -0.69 10.64
N GLU A 31 -2.90 -0.01 11.62
CA GLU A 31 -3.38 1.27 12.11
C GLU A 31 -2.29 2.33 11.93
N SER A 32 -2.69 3.51 11.45
CA SER A 32 -1.82 4.67 11.28
C SER A 32 -1.44 5.29 12.63
N GLU A 33 -0.18 5.67 12.80
CA GLU A 33 0.25 6.41 13.99
C GLU A 33 -0.22 7.87 13.99
N SER A 34 -0.34 8.48 12.82
CA SER A 34 -0.51 9.93 12.67
C SER A 34 -1.97 10.36 12.56
N PHE A 35 -2.76 9.61 11.78
CA PHE A 35 -4.04 10.08 11.24
C PHE A 35 -5.26 9.27 11.68
N LYS A 36 -5.12 8.29 12.59
CA LYS A 36 -6.20 7.37 13.00
C LYS A 36 -6.90 6.73 11.79
N MET A 37 -6.10 6.28 10.82
CA MET A 37 -6.56 5.57 9.63
C MET A 37 -6.36 4.07 9.82
N ASP A 38 -7.36 3.30 9.39
CA ASP A 38 -7.25 1.86 9.27
C ASP A 38 -6.82 1.48 7.85
N LEU A 39 -5.90 0.53 7.74
CA LEU A 39 -5.39 0.00 6.49
C LEU A 39 -5.55 -1.51 6.47
N ILE A 40 -6.18 -2.03 5.41
CA ILE A 40 -6.17 -3.45 5.09
C ILE A 40 -5.31 -3.64 3.86
N LEU A 41 -4.26 -4.47 3.96
CA LEU A 41 -3.28 -4.66 2.89
C LEU A 41 -2.96 -6.14 2.70
N ASP A 42 -3.15 -6.64 1.48
CA ASP A 42 -2.71 -7.99 1.10
C ASP A 42 -1.24 -7.92 0.63
N VAL A 43 -0.35 -8.68 1.29
CA VAL A 43 1.10 -8.67 1.03
C VAL A 43 1.60 -10.07 0.69
N ASN A 44 2.55 -10.15 -0.24
CA ASN A 44 3.25 -11.41 -0.53
C ASN A 44 4.32 -11.69 0.55
N ILE A 45 3.91 -12.43 1.59
CA ILE A 45 4.75 -12.79 2.73
C ILE A 45 5.92 -13.74 2.38
N GLN A 46 5.94 -14.33 1.19
CA GLN A 46 7.10 -15.11 0.74
C GLN A 46 8.25 -14.20 0.31
N ALA A 47 7.93 -13.07 -0.34
CA ALA A 47 8.92 -12.11 -0.81
C ALA A 47 9.27 -11.08 0.25
N TYR A 48 8.29 -10.67 1.05
CA TYR A 48 8.43 -9.65 2.08
C TYR A 48 7.75 -10.13 3.37
N PRO A 49 8.48 -10.87 4.23
CA PRO A 49 7.94 -11.38 5.48
C PRO A 49 7.61 -10.24 6.44
N MET A 50 6.45 -10.31 7.08
CA MET A 50 5.94 -9.32 8.03
C MET A 50 5.37 -10.03 9.24
N ASP A 51 5.67 -9.53 10.43
CA ASP A 51 5.21 -10.06 11.70
C ASP A 51 4.25 -9.11 12.42
N LEU A 52 3.50 -9.65 13.39
CA LEU A 52 2.59 -8.87 14.21
C LEU A 52 3.37 -7.84 15.04
N GLY A 53 2.91 -6.58 15.02
CA GLY A 53 3.56 -5.46 15.72
C GLY A 53 4.68 -4.78 14.92
N ASP A 54 4.98 -5.25 13.71
CA ASP A 54 5.91 -4.55 12.83
C ASP A 54 5.37 -3.17 12.44
N LYS A 55 6.31 -2.24 12.28
CA LYS A 55 6.02 -0.90 11.77
C LYS A 55 6.66 -0.70 10.43
N PHE A 56 5.88 -0.17 9.48
CA PHE A 56 6.39 0.12 8.15
C PHE A 56 5.91 1.48 7.68
N ARG A 57 6.75 2.12 6.86
CA ARG A 57 6.42 3.38 6.20
C ARG A 57 5.79 3.08 4.86
N LEU A 58 4.54 3.50 4.67
CA LEU A 58 3.81 3.36 3.42
C LEU A 58 3.78 4.69 2.67
N VAL A 59 4.13 4.65 1.39
CA VAL A 59 4.04 5.81 0.49
C VAL A 59 3.26 5.41 -0.76
N VAL A 60 2.20 6.16 -1.06
CA VAL A 60 1.46 6.07 -2.32
C VAL A 60 1.93 7.21 -3.22
N ALA A 61 2.39 6.84 -4.40
CA ALA A 61 2.93 7.74 -5.40
C ALA A 61 2.21 7.56 -6.75
N SER A 62 2.03 8.66 -7.48
CA SER A 62 1.51 8.60 -8.86
C SER A 62 2.60 8.31 -9.91
N THR A 63 3.87 8.38 -9.52
CA THR A 63 5.03 8.15 -10.40
C THR A 63 6.24 7.73 -9.57
N LEU A 64 7.07 6.83 -10.10
CA LEU A 64 8.37 6.46 -9.51
C LEU A 64 9.47 7.46 -9.87
N LYS A 65 9.25 8.32 -10.87
CA LYS A 65 10.21 9.34 -11.30
C LYS A 65 10.33 10.42 -10.23
N GLU A 66 11.55 10.65 -9.72
CA GLU A 66 11.78 11.69 -8.70
C GLU A 66 11.48 13.10 -9.21
N SER A 67 11.58 13.32 -10.54
CA SER A 67 11.21 14.57 -11.20
C SER A 67 9.72 14.91 -11.11
N GLY A 68 8.87 13.94 -10.74
CA GLY A 68 7.42 14.11 -10.72
C GLY A 68 6.78 14.06 -12.12
N ALA A 69 7.54 13.71 -13.15
CA ALA A 69 6.99 13.48 -14.48
C ALA A 69 5.94 12.35 -14.44
N PRO A 70 4.83 12.47 -15.19
CA PRO A 70 3.78 11.46 -15.21
C PRO A 70 4.32 10.09 -15.63
N ASP A 71 3.64 9.05 -15.14
CA ASP A 71 3.88 7.68 -15.58
C ASP A 71 3.39 7.52 -17.02
N ASP A 72 4.25 6.98 -17.88
CA ASP A 72 3.95 6.77 -19.30
C ASP A 72 3.25 5.41 -19.53
N GLY A 73 3.07 4.61 -18.47
CA GLY A 73 2.38 3.32 -18.50
C GLY A 73 3.21 2.17 -19.08
N GLU A 74 4.46 2.42 -19.46
CA GLU A 74 5.40 1.41 -19.92
C GLU A 74 6.48 1.13 -18.87
N TRP A 75 6.59 -0.13 -18.46
CA TRP A 75 7.73 -0.58 -17.66
C TRP A 75 8.90 -0.90 -18.57
N ASN A 76 10.01 -0.18 -18.39
CA ASN A 76 11.24 -0.42 -19.15
C ASN A 76 12.37 -0.85 -18.21
N SER A 77 12.71 -2.15 -18.22
CA SER A 77 13.80 -2.71 -17.42
C SER A 77 15.19 -2.19 -17.82
N ILE A 78 15.33 -1.55 -18.98
CA ILE A 78 16.59 -0.88 -19.37
C ILE A 78 16.88 0.32 -18.45
N ASN A 79 15.83 0.89 -17.83
CA ASN A 79 15.95 1.98 -16.86
C ASN A 79 16.18 1.51 -15.42
N ASP A 80 16.33 0.21 -15.14
CA ASP A 80 16.61 -0.35 -13.79
C ASP A 80 17.94 0.15 -13.16
N GLY A 81 18.71 1.00 -13.85
CA GLY A 81 19.92 1.65 -13.31
C GLY A 81 19.79 3.15 -13.06
N LEU A 82 18.63 3.76 -13.34
CA LEU A 82 18.38 5.16 -13.03
C LEU A 82 17.81 5.29 -11.61
N PRO A 83 18.26 6.27 -10.81
CA PRO A 83 17.71 6.51 -9.48
C PRO A 83 16.19 6.66 -9.55
N SER A 84 15.51 5.85 -8.78
CA SER A 84 14.06 5.82 -8.72
C SER A 84 13.59 5.93 -7.28
N ARG A 85 12.34 6.37 -7.10
CA ARG A 85 11.75 6.38 -5.76
C ARG A 85 11.69 4.99 -5.14
N ALA A 86 11.64 3.93 -5.94
CA ALA A 86 11.59 2.55 -5.47
C ALA A 86 12.88 2.16 -4.71
N ASP A 87 14.02 2.77 -5.04
CA ASP A 87 15.33 2.40 -4.46
C ASP A 87 15.40 2.66 -2.94
N ALA A 88 14.50 3.51 -2.42
CA ALA A 88 14.38 3.84 -1.01
C ALA A 88 13.37 2.96 -0.24
N PHE A 89 12.76 1.97 -0.88
CA PHE A 89 11.73 1.09 -0.30
C PHE A 89 12.05 -0.38 -0.57
N GLU A 90 11.64 -1.24 0.37
CA GLU A 90 11.93 -2.68 0.31
C GLU A 90 10.88 -3.46 -0.49
N TYR A 91 9.65 -2.93 -0.54
CA TYR A 91 8.53 -3.56 -1.22
C TYR A 91 7.74 -2.53 -2.03
N VAL A 92 7.51 -2.83 -3.31
CA VAL A 92 6.84 -1.92 -4.25
C VAL A 92 5.75 -2.67 -4.99
N CYS A 93 4.57 -2.05 -5.04
CA CYS A 93 3.42 -2.53 -5.79
C CYS A 93 2.97 -1.47 -6.80
N TYR A 94 2.45 -1.93 -7.94
CA TYR A 94 1.73 -1.10 -8.89
C TYR A 94 0.26 -1.52 -8.91
N GLY A 95 -0.64 -0.54 -8.92
CA GLY A 95 -2.07 -0.81 -8.85
C GLY A 95 -2.92 0.36 -9.34
N LYS A 96 -4.23 0.13 -9.40
CA LYS A 96 -5.22 1.12 -9.83
C LYS A 96 -6.33 1.22 -8.80
N ILE A 97 -6.74 2.44 -8.47
CA ILE A 97 -7.93 2.70 -7.65
C ILE A 97 -9.15 2.22 -8.45
N TYR A 98 -9.86 1.24 -7.90
CA TYR A 98 -11.01 0.62 -8.58
C TYR A 98 -12.36 1.12 -8.04
N ARG A 99 -12.40 1.56 -6.79
CA ARG A 99 -13.61 2.03 -6.09
C ARG A 99 -13.21 3.09 -5.07
N ILE A 100 -14.05 4.12 -4.97
CA ILE A 100 -13.97 5.14 -3.92
C ILE A 100 -15.36 5.18 -3.28
N GLU A 101 -15.41 5.00 -1.97
CA GLU A 101 -16.64 5.06 -1.20
C GLU A 101 -16.57 6.25 -0.24
N GLY A 102 -17.65 7.02 -0.16
CA GLY A 102 -17.80 8.06 0.87
C GLY A 102 -18.60 7.54 2.06
N ASP A 103 -18.55 8.24 3.18
CA ASP A 103 -19.28 7.88 4.41
C ASP A 103 -20.81 7.78 4.22
N ASP A 104 -21.39 8.39 3.18
CA ASP A 104 -22.81 8.25 2.87
C ASP A 104 -23.21 6.83 2.40
N ALA A 105 -22.26 6.02 1.92
CA ALA A 105 -22.56 4.67 1.40
C ALA A 105 -22.83 3.63 2.50
N THR A 106 -22.25 3.80 3.70
CA THR A 106 -22.49 2.91 4.85
C THR A 106 -23.85 3.13 5.50
N LEU A 107 -24.45 4.33 5.37
CA LEU A 107 -25.80 4.63 5.85
C LEU A 107 -26.91 3.98 5.00
N GLU A 108 -26.70 3.81 3.70
CA GLU A 108 -27.70 3.18 2.82
C GLU A 108 -27.67 1.65 2.92
N ALA A 109 -26.51 1.03 3.15
CA ALA A 109 -26.39 -0.41 3.35
C ALA A 109 -26.93 -0.90 4.71
N SER A 110 -27.06 -0.01 5.69
CA SER A 110 -27.63 -0.31 7.02
C SER A 110 -29.14 -0.03 7.12
N ARG A 111 -29.75 0.45 6.04
CA ARG A 111 -31.20 0.72 5.91
C ARG A 111 -31.97 -0.34 5.09
N LEU A 112 -31.29 -1.37 4.59
CA LEU A 112 -31.85 -2.54 3.91
C LEU A 112 -31.72 -3.78 4.78
#